data_AF-A0A4Q2R9X9-F1
#
_entry.id   AF-A0A4Q2R9X9-F1
#
_cell.length_a   1.000
_cell.length_b   1.000
_cell.length_c   1.000
_cell.angle_alpha   90.00
_cell.angle_beta   90.00
_cell.angle_gamma   90.00
#
_symmetry.space_group_name_H-M   'P 1'
#
loop_
_entity.id
_entity.type
_entity.pdbx_description
1 polymer ?
#
loop_
_entity_poly.entity_id
_entity_poly.type
_entity_poly.pdbx_seq_one_letter_code
_entity_poly.pdbx_strand_id
1 'polypeptide(L)' 'MVDKSYMLEKPPGPSPAKRYLDQVVVPFAMDVAGAGEVAVQNLSQRTGVRPAVLVGGMAGGVALLVVLAVRRGRRPALAH' A
#
# COMPACT_ATOMS: atom_id res chain seq x y z
N MET A 1 -21.35 22.67 -24.24
CA MET A 1 -20.88 23.85 -23.48
C MET A 1 -20.78 23.43 -22.03
N VAL A 2 -19.60 23.52 -21.41
CA VAL A 2 -19.43 23.23 -19.98
C VAL A 2 -19.75 24.51 -19.22
N ASP A 3 -20.80 24.48 -18.43
CA ASP A 3 -21.37 25.67 -17.77
C ASP A 3 -20.52 26.11 -16.57
N LYS A 4 -20.13 27.39 -16.48
CA LYS A 4 -19.17 27.92 -15.49
C LYS A 4 -19.57 27.68 -14.02
N SER A 5 -20.81 27.26 -13.79
CA SER A 5 -21.37 26.79 -12.52
C SER A 5 -20.52 25.72 -11.82
N TYR A 6 -19.81 24.85 -12.55
CA TYR A 6 -18.91 23.85 -11.93
C TYR A 6 -17.70 24.48 -11.22
N MET A 7 -17.35 25.74 -11.52
CA MET A 7 -16.26 26.45 -10.85
C MET A 7 -16.71 27.15 -9.55
N LEU A 8 -18.02 27.25 -9.31
CA LEU A 8 -18.60 27.89 -8.12
C LEU A 8 -19.07 26.87 -7.08
N GLU A 9 -19.27 25.62 -7.48
CA GLU A 9 -19.66 24.55 -6.57
C GLU A 9 -18.43 23.97 -5.87
N LYS A 10 -18.37 24.17 -4.55
CA LYS A 10 -17.32 23.55 -3.75
C LYS A 10 -17.51 22.03 -3.79
N PRO A 11 -16.49 21.24 -4.13
CA PRO A 11 -16.63 19.79 -4.17
C PRO A 11 -17.07 19.27 -2.79
N PRO A 12 -17.91 18.23 -2.76
CA PRO A 12 -18.29 17.61 -1.50
C PRO A 12 -17.03 17.18 -0.73
N GLY A 13 -17.10 17.28 0.61
CA GLY A 13 -15.99 16.88 1.47
C GLY A 13 -15.58 15.41 1.26
N PRO A 14 -14.34 15.04 1.63
CA PRO A 14 -13.84 13.69 1.39
C PRO A 14 -14.74 12.66 2.08
N SER A 15 -15.04 11.58 1.35
CA SER A 15 -15.80 10.45 1.87
C SER A 15 -15.09 9.87 3.10
N PRO A 16 -15.82 9.21 4.03
CA PRO A 16 -15.22 8.60 5.21
C PRO A 16 -14.08 7.63 4.87
N ALA A 17 -14.23 6.85 3.80
CA ALA A 17 -13.21 5.95 3.31
C ALA A 17 -11.95 6.69 2.83
N LYS A 18 -12.12 7.78 2.07
CA LYS A 18 -10.98 8.60 1.62
C LYS A 18 -10.27 9.25 2.80
N ARG A 19 -11.02 9.76 3.78
CA ARG A 19 -10.47 10.34 5.00
C ARG A 19 -9.67 9.32 5.82
N TYR A 20 -10.18 8.09 5.96
CA TYR A 20 -9.46 7.01 6.65
C TYR A 20 -8.15 6.64 5.93
N LEU A 21 -8.18 6.55 4.60
CA LEU A 21 -6.98 6.31 3.81
C LEU A 21 -5.94 7.41 4.03
N ASP A 22 -6.36 8.66 3.92
CA ASP A 22 -5.45 9.82 3.98
C ASP A 22 -4.90 10.05 5.40
N GLN A 23 -5.65 9.71 6.45
CA GLN A 23 -5.24 9.97 7.84
C GLN A 23 -4.59 8.79 8.55
N VAL A 24 -4.91 7.55 8.17
CA VAL A 24 -4.45 6.35 8.89
C VAL A 24 -3.55 5.51 7.99
N VAL A 25 -4.04 5.14 6.81
CA VAL A 25 -3.34 4.18 5.96
C VAL A 25 -2.08 4.79 5.34
N VAL A 26 -2.17 6.02 4.82
CA VAL A 26 -1.02 6.68 4.18
C VAL A 26 0.12 6.95 5.17
N PRO A 27 -0.11 7.57 6.34
CA PRO A 27 0.96 7.80 7.32
C PRO A 27 1.58 6.50 7.80
N PHE A 28 0.75 5.51 8.15
CA PHE A 28 1.23 4.20 8.59
C PHE A 28 2.11 3.51 7.54
N ALA A 29 1.69 3.55 6.26
CA ALA A 29 2.49 2.97 5.17
C ALA A 29 3.84 3.67 5.00
N MET A 30 3.88 5.00 5.15
CA MET A 30 5.14 5.77 5.08
C MET A 30 6.07 5.46 6.25
N ASP A 31 5.54 5.36 7.48
CA ASP A 31 6.32 5.01 8.66
C ASP A 31 6.95 3.62 8.51
N VAL A 32 6.17 2.64 8.03
CA VAL A 32 6.65 1.28 7.77
C VAL A 32 7.71 1.26 6.67
N ALA A 33 7.52 2.03 5.59
CA ALA A 33 8.50 2.13 4.52
C ALA A 33 9.83 2.70 5.03
N GLY A 34 9.80 3.81 5.76
CA GLY A 34 11.00 4.42 6.34
C GLY A 34 11.73 3.49 7.33
N ALA A 35 10.99 2.79 8.20
CA ALA A 35 11.58 1.80 9.10
C ALA A 35 12.21 0.62 8.32
N GLY A 36 11.57 0.20 7.22
CA GLY A 36 12.06 -0.84 6.33
C GLY A 36 13.38 -0.49 5.65
N GLU A 37 13.55 0.76 5.22
CA GLU A 37 14.81 1.24 4.62
C GLU A 37 15.98 1.12 5.60
N VAL A 38 15.79 1.59 6.84
CA VAL A 38 16.81 1.49 7.90
C VAL A 38 17.13 0.02 8.22
N ALA A 39 16.10 -0.83 8.29
CA ALA A 39 16.29 -2.26 8.51
C ALA A 39 17.09 -2.92 7.39
N VAL A 40 16.75 -2.65 6.12
CA VAL A 40 17.46 -3.17 4.95
C VAL A 40 18.91 -2.70 4.93
N GLN A 41 19.17 -1.44 5.26
CA GLN A 41 20.52 -0.90 5.29
C GLN A 41 21.36 -1.58 6.39
N ASN A 42 20.79 -1.75 7.58
CA ASN A 42 21.43 -2.49 8.67
C ASN A 42 21.68 -3.97 8.32
N LEU A 43 20.72 -4.63 7.68
CA LEU A 43 20.85 -6.02 7.23
C LEU A 43 21.93 -6.15 6.16
N SER A 44 21.99 -5.23 5.21
CA SER A 44 23.04 -5.20 4.19
C SER A 44 24.42 -5.06 4.80
N GLN A 45 24.59 -4.16 5.77
CA GLN A 45 25.87 -3.99 6.49
C GLN A 45 26.26 -5.25 7.28
N ARG A 46 25.31 -5.94 7.90
CA ARG A 46 25.57 -7.15 8.69
C ARG A 46 25.82 -8.40 7.86
N THR A 47 25.18 -8.52 6.70
CA THR A 47 25.17 -9.75 5.87
C THR A 47 26.03 -9.65 4.62
N GLY A 48 26.46 -8.44 4.23
CA GLY A 48 27.14 -8.18 2.96
C GLY A 48 26.24 -8.32 1.72
N VAL A 49 24.95 -8.62 1.90
CA VAL A 49 23.98 -8.76 0.80
C VAL A 49 23.64 -7.39 0.25
N ARG A 50 23.57 -7.27 -1.08
CA ARG A 50 23.23 -6.01 -1.75
C ARG A 50 21.81 -5.57 -1.35
N PRO A 51 21.59 -4.28 -0.99
CA PRO A 51 20.27 -3.78 -0.59
C PRO A 51 19.18 -4.07 -1.61
N ALA A 52 19.49 -3.96 -2.91
CA ALA A 52 18.56 -4.24 -4.00
C ALA A 52 18.00 -5.67 -3.97
N VAL A 53 18.80 -6.65 -3.54
CA VAL A 53 18.36 -8.06 -3.42
C VAL A 53 17.41 -8.23 -2.24
N LEU A 54 17.70 -7.58 -1.12
CA LEU A 54 16.83 -7.61 0.07
C LEU A 54 15.48 -6.96 -0.24
N VAL A 55 15.49 -5.77 -0.85
CA VAL A 55 14.27 -5.07 -1.27
C VAL A 55 13.50 -5.88 -2.31
N GLY A 56 14.18 -6.42 -3.33
CA GLY A 56 13.55 -7.24 -4.35
C GLY A 56 12.90 -8.51 -3.80
N GLY A 57 13.57 -9.19 -2.86
CA GLY A 57 13.03 -10.37 -2.17
C GLY A 57 11.82 -10.03 -1.30
N MET A 58 11.89 -8.92 -0.56
CA MET A 58 10.78 -8.47 0.30
C MET A 58 9.57 -8.04 -0.53
N ALA A 59 9.77 -7.25 -1.59
CA ALA A 59 8.72 -6.85 -2.51
C ALA A 59 8.08 -8.05 -3.21
N GLY A 60 8.88 -9.01 -3.69
CA GLY A 60 8.41 -10.25 -4.29
C GLY A 60 7.59 -11.11 -3.32
N GLY A 61 8.04 -11.24 -2.07
CA GLY A 61 7.33 -11.96 -1.02
C GLY A 61 5.99 -11.32 -0.69
N VAL A 62 5.95 -9.99 -0.53
CA VAL A 62 4.69 -9.25 -0.30
C VAL A 62 3.73 -9.41 -1.48
N ALA A 63 4.21 -9.26 -2.71
CA ALA A 63 3.39 -9.44 -3.91
C ALA A 63 2.77 -10.85 -3.97
N LEU A 64 3.57 -11.88 -3.64
CA LEU A 64 3.08 -13.26 -3.58
C LEU A 64 1.99 -13.42 -2.51
N LEU A 65 2.20 -12.89 -1.31
CA LEU A 65 1.21 -12.95 -0.23
C LEU A 65 -0.10 -12.26 -0.61
N VAL A 66 -0.03 -11.09 -1.25
CA VAL A 66 -1.22 -10.37 -1.74
C VAL A 66 -1.96 -11.21 -2.77
N VAL A 67 -1.26 -11.79 -3.75
CA VAL A 67 -1.88 -12.67 -4.76
C VAL A 67 -2.54 -13.88 -4.09
N LEU A 68 -1.88 -14.51 -3.12
CA LEU A 68 -2.43 -15.66 -2.39
C LEU A 68 -3.67 -15.28 -1.56
N ALA A 69 -3.64 -14.13 -0.88
CA ALA A 69 -4.77 -13.63 -0.10
C ALA A 69 -5.98 -13.34 -0.98
N VAL A 70 -5.76 -12.66 -2.13
CA VAL A 70 -6.82 -12.39 -3.11
C VAL A 70 -7.37 -13.68 -3.70
N ARG A 71 -6.53 -14.67 -4.03
CA ARG A 71 -6.99 -15.97 -4.53
C ARG A 71 -7.78 -16.76 -3.49
N ARG A 72 -7.44 -16.66 -2.20
CA ARG A 72 -8.18 -17.31 -1.11
C ARG A 72 -9.54 -16.65 -0.87
N GLY A 73 -9.62 -15.32 -0.91
CA GLY A 73 -10.87 -14.58 -0.78
C GLY A 73 -11.83 -14.71 -1.98
N ARG A 74 -11.32 -15.14 -3.14
CA ARG A 74 -12.11 -15.43 -4.34
C ARG A 74 -12.61 -16.87 -4.44
N ARG A 75 -12.42 -17.73 -3.43
CA ARG A 75 -13.09 -19.04 -3.42
C ARG A 75 -14.60 -18.77 -3.26
N PRO A 76 -15.43 -18.96 -4.30
CA PRO A 76 -16.86 -18.80 -4.14
C PRO A 76 -17.34 -19.87 -3.16
N ALA A 77 -18.20 -19.48 -2.23
CA ALA A 77 -19.05 -20.42 -1.52
C ALA A 77 -19.98 -21.08 -2.56
N LEU A 78 -19.48 -22.10 -3.25
CA LEU A 78 -20.26 -23.07 -4.01
C LEU A 78 -20.31 -24.35 -3.18
N ALA A 79 -21.10 -24.33 -2.12
CA ALA A 79 -21.66 -25.53 -1.50
C ALA A 79 -22.66 -25.12 -0.40
N HIS A 80 -23.87 -25.66 -0.56
CA HIS A 80 -25.04 -25.68 0.34
C HIS A 80 -26.00 -24.49 0.29
#